data_AF-A0A9W9AR92-F1
#
_entry.id   AF-A0A9W9AR92-F1
#
_cell.length_a   1.000
_cell.length_b   1.000
_cell.length_c   1.000
_cell.angle_alpha   90.00
_cell.angle_beta   90.00
_cell.angle_gamma   90.00
#
_symmetry.space_group_name_H-M   'P 1'
#
loop_
_entity.id
_entity.type
_entity.pdbx_description
1 polymer ?
#
loop_
_entity_poly.entity_id
_entity_poly.type
_entity_poly.pdbx_seq_one_letter_code
_entity_poly.pdbx_strand_id
1 'polypeptide(L)'
;MSLPPPSYESFDYPIPDYTSEPRANEERLVYQQIRQSRGSDTRPTGVFVSRRDDITVVINYQEEETPTPVFGRKSNIEGTLLVDAPQSVSEITVKLTGVIEAVSPSTGYLSVNIIDQAHTIFNSGDEMPSQSICPSSLPFSCPIPSTFRYDGKEYLLPPSYYVLLGEQNQAYYARCTYQFSAVIIKARSRRTAFLGRNTKHNTFLLEYSPRSRPPRPVIDLSLLATIKERPEEWRQFSYQIVPKSGKYHLDSLTCQFFLPSVGIFGIRDAIPFHVQIVGSNNGSLAKLQSVLRTDKPLFRVHFLRQVAINKNGNKSAVHFPLGEAKLSPMPPVEGALSLLGQGNQLGQKQENMNWEGKIRCELEEKLAPSFNAGIVAITAFLNRSTTGILSDWYQMHNDGEKYR
;
A
#
# COMPACT_ATOMS: atom_id res chain seq x y z
N MET A 1 42.38 -0.54 -28.29
CA MET A 1 42.56 -1.95 -28.68
C MET A 1 41.90 -2.79 -27.60
N SER A 2 40.82 -3.49 -27.92
CA SER A 2 40.14 -4.40 -26.98
C SER A 2 40.89 -5.72 -26.94
N LEU A 3 41.26 -6.18 -25.75
CA LEU A 3 41.82 -7.51 -25.56
C LEU A 3 40.75 -8.57 -25.89
N PRO A 4 41.13 -9.69 -26.53
CA PRO A 4 40.22 -10.80 -26.75
C PRO A 4 39.77 -11.36 -25.38
N PRO A 5 38.52 -11.83 -25.27
CA PRO A 5 38.07 -12.50 -24.06
C PRO A 5 38.97 -13.73 -23.78
N PRO A 6 39.17 -14.09 -22.50
CA PRO A 6 39.96 -15.26 -22.15
C PRO A 6 39.40 -16.52 -22.83
N SER A 7 40.30 -17.33 -23.38
CA SER A 7 39.96 -18.65 -23.93
C SER A 7 39.65 -19.60 -22.78
N TYR A 8 38.48 -20.24 -22.83
CA TYR A 8 38.03 -21.24 -21.86
C TYR A 8 38.47 -22.67 -22.23
N GLU A 9 39.51 -22.81 -23.06
CA GLU A 9 40.01 -24.12 -23.46
C GLU A 9 40.85 -24.73 -22.32
N SER A 10 40.39 -25.88 -21.82
CA SER A 10 41.05 -26.79 -20.88
C SER A 10 41.05 -26.37 -19.41
N PHE A 11 39.91 -26.59 -18.76
CA PHE A 11 39.91 -26.99 -17.35
C PHE A 11 39.93 -28.53 -17.31
N ASP A 12 40.92 -29.13 -16.63
CA ASP A 12 41.01 -30.59 -16.38
C ASP A 12 39.93 -31.13 -15.42
N TYR A 13 38.90 -30.33 -15.15
CA TYR A 13 37.78 -30.72 -14.31
C TYR A 13 36.67 -31.29 -15.19
N PRO A 14 36.12 -32.46 -14.86
CA PRO A 14 34.96 -32.98 -15.57
C PRO A 14 33.85 -31.94 -15.48
N ILE A 15 33.28 -31.60 -16.63
CA ILE A 15 32.10 -30.73 -16.70
C ILE A 15 31.05 -31.37 -15.80
N PRO A 16 30.51 -30.65 -14.79
CA PRO A 16 29.47 -31.21 -13.94
C PRO A 16 28.30 -31.70 -14.79
N ASP A 17 27.79 -32.89 -14.49
CA ASP A 17 26.57 -33.42 -15.12
C ASP A 17 25.37 -32.61 -14.62
N TYR A 18 25.06 -31.51 -15.32
CA TYR A 18 23.88 -30.71 -15.03
C TYR A 18 22.63 -31.47 -15.47
N THR A 19 21.75 -31.78 -14.52
CA THR A 19 20.40 -32.29 -14.79
C THR A 19 19.39 -31.14 -14.89
N SER A 20 18.31 -31.34 -15.64
CA SER A 20 17.24 -30.34 -15.77
C SER A 20 16.46 -30.12 -14.46
N GLU A 21 16.44 -31.12 -13.59
CA GLU A 21 15.94 -31.01 -12.22
C GLU A 21 17.12 -31.08 -11.24
N PRO A 22 17.14 -30.23 -10.20
CA PRO A 22 18.20 -30.27 -9.20
C PRO A 22 18.16 -31.60 -8.45
N ARG A 23 19.34 -32.18 -8.21
CA ARG A 23 19.49 -33.34 -7.34
C ARG A 23 19.23 -32.95 -5.88
N ALA A 24 19.12 -33.93 -4.99
CA ALA A 24 18.80 -33.70 -3.56
C ALA A 24 19.80 -32.77 -2.83
N ASN A 25 20.99 -32.57 -3.38
CA ASN A 25 22.07 -31.74 -2.85
C ASN A 25 22.35 -30.48 -3.70
N GLU A 26 21.51 -30.18 -4.68
CA GLU A 26 21.66 -29.04 -5.57
C GLU A 26 20.56 -28.02 -5.33
N GLU A 27 20.93 -26.75 -5.39
CA GLU A 27 19.97 -25.65 -5.34
C GLU A 27 19.89 -25.00 -6.72
N ARG A 28 18.67 -24.84 -7.24
CA ARG A 28 18.46 -24.03 -8.44
C ARG A 28 18.08 -22.62 -8.02
N LEU A 29 18.68 -21.63 -8.67
CA LEU A 29 18.10 -20.29 -8.70
C LEU A 29 16.76 -20.43 -9.43
N VAL A 30 15.66 -20.47 -8.66
CA VAL A 30 14.34 -20.30 -9.25
C VAL A 30 14.31 -18.88 -9.77
N TYR A 31 14.40 -18.72 -11.09
CA TYR A 31 13.91 -17.52 -11.73
C TYR A 31 12.41 -17.48 -11.43
N GLN A 32 12.06 -16.91 -10.28
CA GLN A 32 10.69 -16.49 -10.03
C GLN A 32 10.45 -15.42 -11.08
N GLN A 33 9.92 -15.82 -12.24
CA GLN A 33 9.31 -14.94 -13.22
C GLN A 33 8.39 -14.02 -12.41
N ILE A 34 8.89 -12.83 -12.09
CA ILE A 34 8.47 -11.87 -11.05
C ILE A 34 6.97 -11.93 -10.81
N ARG A 35 6.46 -12.91 -10.05
CA ARG A 35 5.04 -13.33 -10.07
C ARG A 35 4.28 -12.69 -11.24
N GLN A 36 4.73 -12.96 -12.48
CA GLN A 36 4.07 -12.44 -13.67
C GLN A 36 2.75 -13.15 -13.59
N SER A 37 1.79 -12.40 -13.09
CA SER A 37 0.58 -12.93 -12.51
C SER A 37 -0.03 -13.76 -13.62
N ARG A 38 -0.36 -15.03 -13.34
CA ARG A 38 -0.92 -15.98 -14.32
C ARG A 38 -2.27 -15.52 -14.93
N GLY A 39 -2.57 -14.22 -14.99
CA GLY A 39 -3.74 -13.66 -15.64
C GLY A 39 -3.86 -12.12 -15.74
N SER A 40 -2.82 -11.28 -15.77
CA SER A 40 -3.09 -9.81 -15.86
C SER A 40 -2.07 -8.86 -16.52
N ASP A 41 -1.23 -9.30 -17.46
CA ASP A 41 -0.56 -8.34 -18.37
C ASP A 41 -1.37 -8.08 -19.66
N THR A 42 -2.50 -8.76 -19.84
CA THR A 42 -3.46 -8.35 -20.85
C THR A 42 -4.12 -7.06 -20.37
N ARG A 43 -3.74 -5.94 -21.00
CA ARG A 43 -4.49 -4.68 -20.93
C ARG A 43 -5.98 -5.03 -21.07
N PRO A 44 -6.86 -4.63 -20.14
CA PRO A 44 -8.27 -4.96 -20.24
C PRO A 44 -8.79 -4.51 -21.61
N THR A 45 -9.68 -5.28 -22.21
CA THR A 45 -10.23 -5.02 -23.56
C THR A 45 -11.70 -4.63 -23.53
N GLY A 46 -12.33 -4.64 -22.35
CA GLY A 46 -13.74 -4.27 -22.18
C GLY A 46 -13.97 -2.77 -22.28
N VAL A 47 -15.24 -2.40 -22.20
CA VAL A 47 -15.70 -1.02 -22.25
C VAL A 47 -16.65 -0.73 -21.10
N PHE A 48 -16.61 0.50 -20.58
CA PHE A 48 -17.62 1.02 -19.67
C PHE A 48 -18.52 2.01 -20.42
N VAL A 49 -19.83 1.83 -20.31
CA VAL A 49 -20.82 2.68 -21.01
C VAL A 49 -21.66 3.42 -19.98
N SER A 50 -21.66 4.74 -20.05
CA SER A 50 -22.54 5.60 -19.26
C SER A 50 -23.48 6.37 -20.18
N ARG A 51 -24.79 6.19 -20.04
CA ARG A 51 -25.80 6.91 -20.82
C ARG A 51 -26.65 7.78 -19.90
N ARG A 52 -26.74 9.08 -20.21
CA ARG A 52 -27.62 10.05 -19.54
C ARG A 52 -28.10 11.07 -20.56
N ASP A 53 -29.41 11.30 -20.60
CA ASP A 53 -30.07 12.14 -21.61
C ASP A 53 -29.60 11.74 -23.03
N ASP A 54 -29.18 12.73 -23.82
CA ASP A 54 -28.74 12.60 -25.21
C ASP A 54 -27.21 12.34 -25.33
N ILE A 55 -26.58 11.90 -24.23
CA ILE A 55 -25.13 11.76 -24.11
C ILE A 55 -24.79 10.32 -23.69
N THR A 56 -24.05 9.61 -24.54
CA THR A 56 -23.46 8.33 -24.18
C THR A 56 -21.93 8.45 -24.16
N VAL A 57 -21.32 8.14 -23.02
CA VAL A 57 -19.85 8.08 -22.86
C VAL A 57 -19.45 6.62 -22.88
N VAL A 58 -18.55 6.25 -23.80
CA VAL A 58 -17.95 4.92 -23.87
C VAL A 58 -16.47 5.05 -23.50
N ILE A 59 -16.05 4.37 -22.44
CA ILE A 59 -14.67 4.35 -21.94
C ILE A 59 -14.04 3.02 -22.30
N ASN A 60 -12.86 3.04 -22.91
CA ASN A 60 -12.14 1.86 -23.36
C ASN A 60 -11.26 1.27 -22.25
N TYR A 61 -10.78 0.05 -22.48
CA TYR A 61 -9.80 -0.65 -21.66
C TYR A 61 -10.23 -0.90 -20.21
N GLN A 62 -11.48 -1.32 -20.05
CA GLN A 62 -12.07 -1.64 -18.76
C GLN A 62 -12.20 -3.15 -18.57
N GLU A 63 -12.27 -3.59 -17.32
CA GLU A 63 -12.67 -4.96 -16.99
C GLU A 63 -14.14 -5.17 -17.41
N GLU A 64 -14.47 -6.38 -17.84
CA GLU A 64 -15.82 -6.71 -18.27
C GLU A 64 -16.81 -6.54 -17.12
N GLU A 65 -17.99 -5.99 -17.41
CA GLU A 65 -19.07 -5.76 -16.42
C GLU A 65 -18.69 -4.86 -15.23
N THR A 66 -17.62 -4.08 -15.31
CA THR A 66 -17.26 -3.20 -14.19
C THR A 66 -18.32 -2.10 -13.98
N PRO A 67 -18.86 -1.93 -12.76
CA PRO A 67 -19.85 -0.89 -12.48
C PRO A 67 -19.24 0.51 -12.43
N THR A 68 -17.92 0.61 -12.32
CA THR A 68 -17.17 1.86 -12.25
C THR A 68 -15.85 1.68 -12.99
N PRO A 69 -15.48 2.59 -13.90
CA PRO A 69 -14.23 2.46 -14.62
C PRO A 69 -13.03 2.69 -13.69
N VAL A 70 -11.99 1.86 -13.86
CA VAL A 70 -10.81 1.80 -12.99
C VAL A 70 -9.58 2.32 -13.73
N PHE A 71 -8.82 3.19 -13.08
CA PHE A 71 -7.68 3.87 -13.67
C PHE A 71 -6.44 3.80 -12.77
N GLY A 72 -5.29 3.56 -13.39
CA GLY A 72 -4.01 3.44 -12.71
C GLY A 72 -3.22 4.75 -12.65
N ARG A 73 -2.03 4.68 -12.07
CA ARG A 73 -1.07 5.81 -12.09
C ARG A 73 -0.69 6.15 -13.53
N LYS A 74 -0.75 7.44 -13.90
CA LYS A 74 -0.43 7.96 -15.25
C LYS A 74 -1.29 7.33 -16.36
N SER A 75 -2.47 6.79 -16.05
CA SER A 75 -3.38 6.30 -17.07
C SER A 75 -4.00 7.45 -17.86
N ASN A 76 -4.48 7.11 -19.05
CA ASN A 76 -5.22 8.01 -19.92
C ASN A 76 -6.69 7.55 -19.97
N ILE A 77 -7.62 8.47 -19.79
CA ILE A 77 -9.05 8.20 -19.97
C ILE A 77 -9.34 8.31 -21.47
N GLU A 78 -9.38 7.16 -22.13
CA GLU A 78 -9.60 7.04 -23.57
C GLU A 78 -11.02 6.55 -23.83
N GLY A 79 -11.73 7.23 -24.73
CA GLY A 79 -13.12 6.90 -24.98
C GLY A 79 -13.72 7.61 -26.18
N THR A 80 -15.01 7.38 -26.37
CA THR A 80 -15.82 7.98 -27.42
C THR A 80 -17.09 8.55 -26.81
N LEU A 81 -17.39 9.79 -27.14
CA LEU A 81 -18.65 10.45 -26.80
C LEU A 81 -19.62 10.33 -27.96
N LEU A 82 -20.78 9.73 -27.73
CA LEU A 82 -21.87 9.64 -28.69
C LEU A 82 -22.95 10.66 -28.32
N VAL A 83 -23.42 11.38 -29.34
CA VAL A 83 -24.37 12.49 -29.22
C VAL A 83 -25.60 12.19 -30.08
N ASP A 84 -26.78 12.13 -29.46
CA ASP A 84 -28.01 11.75 -30.18
C ASP A 84 -28.51 12.87 -31.12
N ALA A 85 -28.28 14.15 -30.78
CA ALA A 85 -28.76 15.32 -31.54
C ALA A 85 -27.65 16.33 -31.88
N PRO A 86 -26.67 15.94 -32.73
CA PRO A 86 -25.46 16.73 -33.01
C PRO A 86 -25.73 18.13 -33.58
N GLN A 87 -26.78 18.27 -34.39
CA GLN A 87 -27.17 19.53 -35.07
C GLN A 87 -27.43 20.70 -34.10
N SER A 88 -27.77 20.37 -32.85
CA SER A 88 -28.10 21.36 -31.82
C SER A 88 -26.92 21.71 -30.92
N VAL A 89 -25.78 21.05 -31.07
CA VAL A 89 -24.65 21.19 -30.16
C VAL A 89 -23.76 22.35 -30.58
N SER A 90 -23.48 23.26 -29.64
CA SER A 90 -22.52 24.35 -29.83
C SER A 90 -21.16 24.05 -29.21
N GLU A 91 -21.11 23.32 -28.10
CA GLU A 91 -19.86 23.05 -27.40
C GLU A 91 -19.92 21.69 -26.70
N ILE A 92 -18.81 20.96 -26.72
CA ILE A 92 -18.63 19.74 -25.94
C ILE A 92 -17.33 19.85 -25.17
N THR A 93 -17.45 19.71 -23.86
CA THR A 93 -16.32 19.77 -22.93
C THR A 93 -16.30 18.51 -22.07
N VAL A 94 -15.17 17.82 -22.04
CA VAL A 94 -14.90 16.73 -21.10
C VAL A 94 -14.15 17.28 -19.89
N LYS A 95 -14.51 16.84 -18.69
CA LYS A 95 -13.97 17.35 -17.44
C LYS A 95 -13.58 16.21 -16.51
N LEU A 96 -12.37 16.27 -15.96
CA LEU A 96 -11.90 15.42 -14.88
C LEU A 96 -11.80 16.27 -13.62
N THR A 97 -12.49 15.85 -12.56
CA THR A 97 -12.43 16.50 -11.25
C THR A 97 -12.02 15.51 -10.19
N GLY A 98 -11.32 16.00 -9.17
CA GLY A 98 -10.83 15.22 -8.05
C GLY A 98 -10.94 16.04 -6.78
N VAL A 99 -11.49 15.47 -5.71
CA VAL A 99 -11.72 16.17 -4.45
C VAL A 99 -11.28 15.28 -3.29
N ILE A 100 -10.57 15.87 -2.33
CA ILE A 100 -10.30 15.28 -1.02
C ILE A 100 -11.20 15.98 -0.01
N GLU A 101 -12.00 15.20 0.71
CA GLU A 101 -12.80 15.67 1.83
C GLU A 101 -12.36 14.97 3.10
N ALA A 102 -12.27 15.71 4.20
CA ALA A 102 -11.88 15.17 5.48
C ALA A 102 -12.63 15.85 6.63
N VAL A 103 -12.93 15.09 7.68
CA VAL A 103 -13.46 15.61 8.96
C VAL A 103 -12.65 15.01 10.09
N SER A 104 -12.25 15.84 11.05
CA SER A 104 -11.76 15.36 12.34
C SER A 104 -12.29 16.24 13.48
N PRO A 105 -12.34 15.73 14.72
CA PRO A 105 -12.81 16.52 15.86
C PRO A 105 -12.00 17.80 16.12
N SER A 106 -10.70 17.79 15.81
CA SER A 106 -9.81 18.93 16.06
C SER A 106 -9.71 19.91 14.88
N THR A 107 -9.91 19.44 13.64
CA THR A 107 -9.75 20.26 12.42
C THR A 107 -11.08 20.69 11.79
N GLY A 108 -12.20 20.06 12.16
CA GLY A 108 -13.49 20.21 11.49
C GLY A 108 -13.50 19.64 10.07
N TYR A 109 -14.46 20.08 9.25
CA TYR A 109 -14.55 19.74 7.82
C TYR A 109 -13.50 20.49 6.99
N LEU A 110 -13.02 19.82 5.95
CA LEU A 110 -12.09 20.32 4.96
C LEU A 110 -12.40 19.67 3.61
N SER A 111 -12.39 20.47 2.54
CA SER A 111 -12.55 20.00 1.16
C SER A 111 -11.55 20.71 0.27
N VAL A 112 -10.84 19.96 -0.56
CA VAL A 112 -9.81 20.49 -1.46
C VAL A 112 -9.95 19.84 -2.83
N ASN A 113 -10.09 20.68 -3.85
CA ASN A 113 -10.03 20.25 -5.24
C ASN A 113 -8.58 19.92 -5.60
N ILE A 114 -8.30 18.66 -5.90
CA ILE A 114 -6.98 18.15 -6.27
C ILE A 114 -6.83 17.98 -7.79
N ILE A 115 -7.94 17.90 -8.53
CA ILE A 115 -7.97 17.93 -9.99
C ILE A 115 -9.15 18.80 -10.42
N ASP A 116 -8.90 19.70 -11.36
CA ASP A 116 -9.93 20.46 -12.08
C ASP A 116 -9.46 20.68 -13.52
N GLN A 117 -9.56 19.65 -14.35
CA GLN A 117 -9.13 19.67 -15.74
C GLN A 117 -10.36 19.64 -16.65
N ALA A 118 -10.44 20.57 -17.59
CA ALA A 118 -11.48 20.63 -18.60
C ALA A 118 -10.83 20.71 -19.98
N HIS A 119 -11.39 20.00 -20.95
CA HIS A 119 -10.93 20.02 -22.33
C HIS A 119 -12.13 20.08 -23.28
N THR A 120 -12.20 21.14 -24.07
CA THR A 120 -13.23 21.31 -25.10
C THR A 120 -12.82 20.50 -26.33
N ILE A 121 -13.61 19.47 -26.65
CA ILE A 121 -13.36 18.58 -27.80
C ILE A 121 -14.14 19.01 -29.05
N PHE A 122 -15.12 19.90 -28.90
CA PHE A 122 -15.84 20.51 -30.01
C PHE A 122 -16.35 21.90 -29.61
N ASN A 123 -16.23 22.86 -30.53
CA ASN A 123 -16.77 24.21 -30.39
C ASN A 123 -17.23 24.71 -31.77
N SER A 124 -18.50 25.04 -31.92
CA SER A 124 -19.08 25.55 -33.17
C SER A 124 -18.63 26.98 -33.52
N GLY A 125 -18.02 27.69 -32.57
CA GLY A 125 -17.55 29.06 -32.73
C GLY A 125 -16.12 29.18 -33.27
N ASP A 126 -15.36 28.07 -33.35
CA ASP A 126 -13.99 28.12 -33.87
C ASP A 126 -14.02 28.29 -35.40
N GLU A 127 -13.27 29.28 -35.91
CA GLU A 127 -13.38 29.87 -37.25
C GLU A 127 -13.03 28.94 -38.44
N MET A 128 -13.04 27.62 -38.26
CA MET A 128 -12.83 26.69 -39.38
C MET A 128 -14.13 26.56 -40.20
N PRO A 129 -14.17 27.11 -41.43
CA PRO A 129 -15.42 27.32 -42.17
C PRO A 129 -16.04 26.04 -42.77
N SER A 130 -15.44 24.87 -42.54
CA SER A 130 -15.85 23.60 -43.16
C SER A 130 -16.58 22.62 -42.23
N GLN A 131 -16.69 22.87 -40.92
CA GLN A 131 -17.35 21.95 -39.98
C GLN A 131 -18.24 22.69 -38.96
N SER A 132 -19.38 23.23 -39.41
CA SER A 132 -20.35 23.87 -38.51
C SER A 132 -21.22 22.89 -37.71
N ILE A 133 -21.21 21.60 -38.06
CA ILE A 133 -22.06 20.57 -37.45
C ILE A 133 -21.21 19.66 -36.57
N CYS A 134 -21.61 19.48 -35.31
CA CYS A 134 -20.99 18.55 -34.39
C CYS A 134 -21.03 17.12 -34.95
N PRO A 135 -19.92 16.35 -34.93
CA PRO A 135 -19.98 14.92 -35.21
C PRO A 135 -20.91 14.19 -34.22
N SER A 136 -21.55 13.09 -34.64
CA SER A 136 -22.35 12.25 -33.73
C SER A 136 -21.49 11.38 -32.80
N SER A 137 -20.21 11.22 -33.13
CA SER A 137 -19.23 10.43 -32.39
C SER A 137 -17.92 11.22 -32.32
N LEU A 138 -17.45 11.51 -31.10
CA LEU A 138 -16.21 12.23 -30.87
C LEU A 138 -15.27 11.40 -30.00
N PRO A 139 -14.11 10.95 -30.51
CA PRO A 139 -13.09 10.34 -29.67
C PRO A 139 -12.48 11.40 -28.74
N PHE A 140 -12.11 10.99 -27.53
CA PHE A 140 -11.40 11.84 -26.59
C PHE A 140 -10.32 11.07 -25.83
N SER A 141 -9.38 11.84 -25.30
CA SER A 141 -8.25 11.35 -24.52
C SER A 141 -7.95 12.37 -23.41
N CYS A 142 -8.11 11.97 -22.16
CA CYS A 142 -7.89 12.83 -20.99
C CYS A 142 -6.87 12.21 -20.03
N PRO A 143 -5.61 12.71 -20.00
CA PRO A 143 -4.57 12.13 -19.16
C PRO A 143 -4.81 12.46 -17.69
N ILE A 144 -4.74 11.46 -16.80
CA ILE A 144 -4.83 11.69 -15.36
C ILE A 144 -3.50 12.26 -14.86
N PRO A 145 -3.47 13.44 -14.21
CA PRO A 145 -2.24 14.02 -13.69
C PRO A 145 -1.62 13.08 -12.64
N SER A 146 -0.30 13.05 -12.51
CA SER A 146 0.34 12.22 -11.47
C SER A 146 0.36 12.90 -10.10
N THR A 147 0.25 14.22 -10.08
CA THR A 147 0.48 15.08 -8.92
C THR A 147 -0.49 16.25 -8.90
N PHE A 148 -0.61 16.88 -7.72
CA PHE A 148 -1.32 18.12 -7.52
C PHE A 148 -0.56 19.01 -6.54
N ARG A 149 -0.86 20.31 -6.52
CA ARG A 149 -0.26 21.27 -5.59
C ARG A 149 -1.21 21.60 -4.46
N TYR A 150 -0.69 21.56 -3.23
CA TYR A 150 -1.40 21.99 -2.03
C TYR A 150 -0.41 22.62 -1.06
N ASP A 151 -0.76 23.80 -0.52
CA ASP A 151 0.10 24.54 0.42
C ASP A 151 1.55 24.72 -0.09
N GLY A 152 1.69 25.10 -1.36
CA GLY A 152 2.99 25.31 -2.02
C GLY A 152 3.82 24.06 -2.28
N LYS A 153 3.36 22.87 -1.89
CA LYS A 153 4.06 21.58 -2.09
C LYS A 153 3.34 20.73 -3.12
N GLU A 154 4.12 19.91 -3.81
CA GLU A 154 3.61 18.93 -4.77
C GLU A 154 3.40 17.58 -4.10
N TYR A 155 2.22 16.99 -4.30
CA TYR A 155 1.82 15.70 -3.76
C TYR A 155 1.39 14.77 -4.88
N LEU A 156 1.58 13.46 -4.69
CA LEU A 156 0.98 12.45 -5.57
C LEU A 156 -0.53 12.43 -5.40
N LEU A 157 -1.26 12.12 -6.47
CA LEU A 157 -2.68 11.84 -6.34
C LEU A 157 -2.92 10.64 -5.41
N PRO A 158 -3.80 10.76 -4.40
CA PRO A 158 -4.17 9.63 -3.56
C PRO A 158 -5.06 8.63 -4.33
N PRO A 159 -5.05 7.34 -3.99
CA PRO A 159 -6.07 6.41 -4.49
C PRO A 159 -7.48 6.91 -4.17
N SER A 160 -8.48 6.48 -4.95
CA SER A 160 -9.88 6.54 -4.51
C SER A 160 -9.98 5.89 -3.13
N TYR A 161 -10.51 6.63 -2.16
CA TYR A 161 -10.46 6.23 -0.77
C TYR A 161 -11.71 6.69 -0.04
N TYR A 162 -12.17 5.86 0.89
CA TYR A 162 -13.26 6.19 1.78
C TYR A 162 -13.01 5.53 3.14
N VAL A 163 -13.07 6.31 4.20
CA VAL A 163 -13.06 5.79 5.56
C VAL A 163 -13.89 6.67 6.47
N LEU A 164 -14.69 6.02 7.32
CA LEU A 164 -15.38 6.60 8.45
C LEU A 164 -14.97 5.81 9.69
N LEU A 165 -14.37 6.48 10.66
CA LEU A 165 -13.88 5.89 11.92
C LEU A 165 -14.43 6.69 13.10
N GLY A 166 -14.66 6.02 14.23
CA GLY A 166 -15.12 6.65 15.46
C GLY A 166 -16.55 6.28 15.82
N GLU A 167 -16.85 6.40 17.11
CA GLU A 167 -18.17 6.20 17.69
C GLU A 167 -18.83 7.55 17.97
N GLN A 168 -20.17 7.57 17.88
CA GLN A 168 -21.20 8.59 18.18
C GLN A 168 -20.84 10.10 18.21
N ASN A 169 -19.68 10.56 18.68
CA ASN A 169 -19.26 11.97 18.77
C ASN A 169 -17.81 12.28 18.31
N GLN A 170 -17.00 11.29 17.91
CA GLN A 170 -15.61 11.52 17.45
C GLN A 170 -15.34 10.90 16.08
N ALA A 171 -16.14 11.30 15.09
CA ALA A 171 -16.00 10.79 13.73
C ALA A 171 -14.77 11.39 13.02
N TYR A 172 -13.90 10.52 12.56
CA TYR A 172 -12.88 10.78 11.56
C TYR A 172 -13.41 10.32 10.21
N TYR A 173 -13.36 11.20 9.23
CA TYR A 173 -13.81 10.96 7.87
C TYR A 173 -12.71 11.35 6.91
N ALA A 174 -12.44 10.51 5.92
CA ALA A 174 -11.63 10.88 4.78
C ALA A 174 -12.19 10.23 3.50
N ARG A 175 -12.39 11.05 2.47
CA ARG A 175 -12.88 10.64 1.17
C ARG A 175 -12.04 11.26 0.07
N CYS A 176 -11.56 10.46 -0.87
CA CYS A 176 -10.89 10.89 -2.10
C CYS A 176 -11.76 10.42 -3.27
N THR A 177 -12.40 11.35 -3.96
CA THR A 177 -13.30 11.05 -5.09
C THR A 177 -12.79 11.65 -6.38
N TYR A 178 -12.96 10.90 -7.46
CA TYR A 178 -12.68 11.35 -8.82
C TYR A 178 -13.93 11.21 -9.67
N GLN A 179 -14.22 12.22 -10.48
CA GLN A 179 -15.40 12.27 -11.34
C GLN A 179 -15.00 12.67 -12.75
N PHE A 180 -15.57 11.97 -13.72
CA PHE A 180 -15.55 12.37 -15.11
C PHE A 180 -16.91 12.94 -15.49
N SER A 181 -16.90 14.06 -16.22
CA SER A 181 -18.10 14.70 -16.73
C SER A 181 -17.95 15.02 -18.21
N ALA A 182 -18.87 14.53 -19.05
CA ALA A 182 -19.09 15.07 -20.38
C ALA A 182 -20.19 16.13 -20.30
N VAL A 183 -19.88 17.33 -20.78
CA VAL A 183 -20.77 18.50 -20.77
C VAL A 183 -21.06 18.90 -22.20
N ILE A 184 -22.33 18.88 -22.58
CA ILE A 184 -22.80 19.34 -23.89
C ILE A 184 -23.59 20.62 -23.71
N ILE A 185 -23.21 21.66 -24.43
CA ILE A 185 -23.94 22.92 -24.52
C ILE A 185 -24.64 22.93 -25.88
N LYS A 186 -25.96 23.11 -25.86
CA LYS A 186 -26.77 23.19 -27.08
C LYS A 186 -27.07 24.65 -27.46
N ALA A 187 -26.89 24.98 -28.73
CA ALA A 187 -27.37 26.21 -29.33
C ALA A 187 -28.90 26.22 -29.32
N ARG A 188 -29.49 27.29 -28.76
CA ARG A 188 -30.93 27.51 -28.87
C ARG A 188 -31.25 28.28 -30.14
N SER A 189 -32.44 28.02 -30.67
CA SER A 189 -33.03 28.84 -31.73
C SER A 189 -33.04 30.31 -31.31
N ARG A 190 -32.85 31.23 -32.27
CA ARG A 190 -32.90 32.69 -32.02
C ARG A 190 -34.16 33.13 -31.27
N ARG A 191 -35.27 32.41 -31.45
CA ARG A 191 -36.56 32.69 -30.78
C ARG A 191 -36.55 32.43 -29.26
N THR A 192 -35.64 31.59 -28.76
CA THR A 192 -35.57 31.20 -27.33
C THR A 192 -34.24 31.55 -26.67
N ALA A 193 -33.45 32.44 -27.29
CA ALA A 193 -32.14 32.85 -26.78
C ALA A 193 -32.20 33.48 -25.37
N PHE A 194 -33.33 34.07 -24.98
CA PHE A 194 -33.52 34.70 -23.66
C PHE A 194 -33.52 33.72 -22.48
N LEU A 195 -33.75 32.42 -22.70
CA LEU A 195 -33.82 31.39 -21.64
C LEU A 195 -32.43 30.85 -21.22
N GLY A 196 -31.33 31.41 -21.73
CA GLY A 196 -29.96 30.94 -21.47
C GLY A 196 -29.55 29.72 -22.30
N ARG A 197 -28.33 29.21 -22.07
CA ARG A 197 -27.79 28.02 -22.75
C ARG A 197 -28.39 26.73 -22.15
N ASN A 198 -28.72 25.75 -22.99
CA ASN A 198 -29.16 24.43 -22.52
C ASN A 198 -27.92 23.54 -22.32
N THR A 199 -27.56 23.30 -21.07
CA THR A 199 -26.40 22.49 -20.71
C THR A 199 -26.86 21.13 -20.21
N LYS A 200 -26.27 20.08 -20.79
CA LYS A 200 -26.51 18.68 -20.44
C LYS A 200 -25.23 18.06 -19.90
N HIS A 201 -25.38 17.20 -18.90
CA HIS A 201 -24.25 16.58 -18.20
C HIS A 201 -24.42 15.07 -18.16
N ASN A 202 -23.36 14.35 -18.50
CA ASN A 202 -23.21 12.94 -18.17
C ASN A 202 -21.99 12.80 -17.25
N THR A 203 -22.25 12.53 -15.96
CA THR A 203 -21.21 12.47 -14.92
C THR A 203 -21.26 11.14 -14.20
N PHE A 204 -20.09 10.54 -14.02
CA PHE A 204 -19.91 9.28 -13.29
C PHE A 204 -18.63 9.30 -12.46
N LEU A 205 -18.59 8.46 -11.44
CA LEU A 205 -17.41 8.28 -10.58
C LEU A 205 -16.36 7.43 -11.31
N LEU A 206 -15.10 7.64 -10.95
CA LEU A 206 -13.96 6.85 -11.39
C LEU A 206 -13.29 6.24 -10.16
N GLU A 207 -12.77 5.02 -10.30
CA GLU A 207 -11.90 4.42 -9.30
C GLU A 207 -10.44 4.62 -9.70
N TYR A 208 -9.73 5.50 -8.99
CA TYR A 208 -8.29 5.69 -9.16
C TYR A 208 -7.52 4.74 -8.24
N SER A 209 -6.90 3.72 -8.83
CA SER A 209 -6.15 2.66 -8.14
C SER A 209 -4.68 2.66 -8.58
N PRO A 210 -3.86 3.63 -8.08
CA PRO A 210 -2.44 3.71 -8.41
C PRO A 210 -1.70 2.50 -7.81
N ARG A 211 -1.37 1.52 -8.66
CA ARG A 211 -0.62 0.32 -8.26
C ARG A 211 0.87 0.65 -8.13
N SER A 212 1.46 0.29 -7.00
CA SER A 212 2.91 0.20 -6.82
C SER A 212 3.27 -1.24 -6.47
N ARG A 213 4.36 -1.76 -7.02
CA ARG A 213 4.90 -3.06 -6.62
C ARG A 213 6.11 -2.85 -5.72
N PRO A 214 6.32 -3.69 -4.69
CA PRO A 214 7.59 -3.76 -4.00
C PRO A 214 8.74 -3.94 -5.01
N PRO A 215 9.92 -3.34 -4.77
CA PRO A 215 11.06 -3.48 -5.67
C PRO A 215 11.59 -4.91 -5.74
N ARG A 216 11.26 -5.74 -4.75
CA ARG A 216 11.64 -7.14 -4.63
C ARG A 216 10.47 -7.97 -4.10
N PRO A 217 10.31 -9.24 -4.52
CA PRO A 217 9.31 -10.12 -3.96
C PRO A 217 9.55 -10.36 -2.46
N VAL A 218 8.49 -10.68 -1.72
CA VAL A 218 8.60 -11.09 -0.33
C VAL A 218 9.31 -12.44 -0.28
N ILE A 219 10.35 -12.53 0.54
CA ILE A 219 11.14 -13.73 0.75
C ILE A 219 10.37 -14.63 1.71
N ASP A 220 9.94 -15.80 1.23
CA ASP A 220 9.24 -16.80 2.03
C ASP A 220 10.22 -17.87 2.50
N LEU A 221 11.24 -17.45 3.26
CA LEU A 221 12.25 -18.33 3.84
C LEU A 221 12.30 -18.09 5.36
N SER A 222 12.70 -19.11 6.13
CA SER A 222 12.90 -18.98 7.58
C SER A 222 13.99 -17.94 7.88
N LEU A 223 13.78 -17.12 8.93
CA LEU A 223 14.77 -16.12 9.36
C LEU A 223 16.12 -16.80 9.61
N LEU A 224 16.11 -17.93 10.32
CA LEU A 224 17.36 -18.55 10.79
C LEU A 224 18.27 -19.02 9.65
N ALA A 225 17.69 -19.40 8.51
CA ALA A 225 18.43 -19.70 7.30
C ALA A 225 18.96 -18.41 6.65
N THR A 226 18.09 -17.42 6.47
CA THR A 226 18.40 -16.23 5.67
C THR A 226 19.22 -15.17 6.38
N ILE A 227 19.13 -15.03 7.70
CA ILE A 227 19.84 -13.95 8.43
C ILE A 227 21.36 -14.12 8.37
N LYS A 228 21.84 -15.38 8.28
CA LYS A 228 23.27 -15.68 8.17
C LYS A 228 23.78 -15.50 6.75
N GLU A 229 22.98 -15.91 5.76
CA GLU A 229 23.33 -15.84 4.35
C GLU A 229 23.21 -14.41 3.81
N ARG A 230 22.17 -13.70 4.23
CA ARG A 230 21.68 -12.42 3.68
C ARG A 230 21.16 -11.48 4.78
N PRO A 231 22.02 -11.05 5.71
CA PRO A 231 21.61 -10.15 6.80
C PRO A 231 21.01 -8.83 6.32
N GLU A 232 21.38 -8.34 5.14
CA GLU A 232 20.87 -7.12 4.52
C GLU A 232 19.39 -7.21 4.10
N GLU A 233 18.84 -8.42 3.99
CA GLU A 233 17.42 -8.65 3.73
C GLU A 233 16.55 -8.43 4.98
N TRP A 234 17.18 -8.28 6.15
CA TRP A 234 16.51 -8.12 7.42
C TRP A 234 16.90 -6.81 8.11
N ARG A 235 15.92 -6.21 8.77
CA ARG A 235 16.10 -5.06 9.66
C ARG A 235 15.83 -5.53 11.08
N GLN A 236 16.81 -5.37 11.95
CA GLN A 236 16.71 -5.69 13.36
C GLN A 236 16.35 -4.44 14.18
N PHE A 237 15.43 -4.60 15.12
CA PHE A 237 15.12 -3.61 16.14
C PHE A 237 15.32 -4.24 17.51
N SER A 238 16.00 -3.55 18.42
CA SER A 238 16.33 -4.08 19.75
C SER A 238 15.68 -3.22 20.83
N TYR A 239 15.05 -3.87 21.80
CA TYR A 239 14.36 -3.22 22.91
C TYR A 239 14.78 -3.83 24.23
N GLN A 240 14.91 -3.00 25.25
CA GLN A 240 15.09 -3.47 26.62
C GLN A 240 13.73 -3.63 27.30
N ILE A 241 13.48 -4.83 27.81
CA ILE A 241 12.32 -5.18 28.63
C ILE A 241 12.82 -5.20 30.07
N VAL A 242 12.48 -4.15 30.82
CA VAL A 242 12.99 -3.94 32.19
C VAL A 242 11.92 -4.36 33.20
N PRO A 243 12.29 -5.13 34.25
CA PRO A 243 11.35 -5.50 35.30
C PRO A 243 10.76 -4.26 35.96
N LYS A 244 9.47 -4.28 36.30
CA LYS A 244 8.87 -3.22 37.11
C LYS A 244 9.51 -3.25 38.49
N SER A 245 10.07 -2.11 38.92
CA SER A 245 10.84 -1.98 40.15
C SER A 245 10.08 -2.48 41.38
N GLY A 246 10.74 -3.28 42.22
CA GLY A 246 10.33 -3.52 43.61
C GLY A 246 9.61 -4.84 43.93
N LYS A 247 9.29 -5.70 42.94
CA LYS A 247 8.60 -6.99 43.22
C LYS A 247 9.40 -8.24 42.91
N TYR A 248 10.34 -8.19 41.97
CA TYR A 248 11.05 -9.38 41.52
C TYR A 248 12.53 -9.06 41.25
N HIS A 249 13.43 -9.89 41.76
CA HIS A 249 14.88 -9.87 41.43
C HIS A 249 15.10 -10.49 40.05
N LEU A 250 14.56 -9.86 39.01
CA LEU A 250 14.68 -10.29 37.63
C LEU A 250 15.70 -9.41 36.92
N ASP A 251 16.47 -10.00 36.03
CA ASP A 251 17.36 -9.29 35.10
C ASP A 251 16.55 -8.70 33.93
N SER A 252 17.07 -7.65 33.31
CA SER A 252 16.52 -7.11 32.06
C SER A 252 16.58 -8.15 30.94
N LEU A 253 15.54 -8.20 30.11
CA LEU A 253 15.49 -9.01 28.90
C LEU A 253 15.71 -8.11 27.68
N THR A 254 16.42 -8.61 26.67
CA THR A 254 16.54 -7.93 25.37
C THR A 254 15.59 -8.57 24.38
N CYS A 255 14.66 -7.80 23.81
CA CYS A 255 13.78 -8.25 22.74
C CYS A 255 14.29 -7.71 21.40
N GLN A 256 14.60 -8.61 20.48
CA GLN A 256 14.99 -8.31 19.11
C GLN A 256 13.84 -8.66 18.17
N PHE A 257 13.47 -7.72 17.30
CA PHE A 257 12.39 -7.85 16.34
C PHE A 257 12.98 -7.71 14.93
N PHE A 258 12.76 -8.70 14.07
CA PHE A 258 13.31 -8.70 12.71
C PHE A 258 12.19 -8.59 11.69
N LEU A 259 12.34 -7.65 10.74
CA LEU A 259 11.44 -7.44 9.61
C LEU A 259 12.21 -7.48 8.29
N PRO A 260 11.57 -7.84 7.17
CA PRO A 260 12.18 -7.67 5.86
C PRO A 260 12.54 -6.20 5.60
N SER A 261 13.76 -5.97 5.10
CA SER A 261 14.32 -4.62 4.93
C SER A 261 13.62 -3.78 3.86
N VAL A 262 12.89 -4.43 2.94
CA VAL A 262 12.19 -3.78 1.81
C VAL A 262 11.15 -2.73 2.24
N GLY A 263 10.54 -2.89 3.42
CA GLY A 263 9.58 -1.94 4.02
C GLY A 263 8.30 -1.67 3.20
N ILE A 264 8.14 -2.29 2.03
CA ILE A 264 7.00 -2.12 1.13
C ILE A 264 6.50 -3.52 0.77
N PHE A 265 5.22 -3.75 1.02
CA PHE A 265 4.57 -5.04 0.82
C PHE A 265 3.32 -4.86 -0.03
N GLY A 266 2.95 -5.89 -0.80
CA GLY A 266 1.63 -5.92 -1.42
C GLY A 266 0.56 -5.92 -0.33
N ILE A 267 -0.58 -5.29 -0.60
CA ILE A 267 -1.63 -5.10 0.42
C ILE A 267 -2.23 -6.43 0.94
N ARG A 268 -2.14 -7.48 0.13
CA ARG A 268 -2.58 -8.84 0.44
C ARG A 268 -1.42 -9.78 0.81
N ASP A 269 -0.17 -9.32 0.71
CA ASP A 269 0.97 -10.15 1.06
C ASP A 269 1.03 -10.32 2.58
N ALA A 270 1.41 -11.52 3.02
CA ALA A 270 1.78 -11.75 4.40
C ALA A 270 3.18 -11.17 4.64
N ILE A 271 3.34 -10.40 5.70
CA ILE A 271 4.61 -9.84 6.15
C ILE A 271 5.21 -10.83 7.15
N PRO A 272 6.28 -11.57 6.78
CA PRO A 272 6.98 -12.41 7.73
C PRO A 272 7.77 -11.54 8.71
N PHE A 273 7.91 -12.01 9.94
CA PHE A 273 8.73 -11.36 10.95
C PHE A 273 9.22 -12.39 11.97
N HIS A 274 10.24 -12.01 12.74
CA HIS A 274 10.77 -12.84 13.82
C HIS A 274 10.90 -12.05 15.10
N VAL A 275 10.67 -12.73 16.22
CA VAL A 275 10.88 -12.18 17.56
C VAL A 275 11.87 -13.07 18.29
N GLN A 276 12.90 -12.46 18.84
CA GLN A 276 13.85 -13.12 19.72
C GLN A 276 13.88 -12.41 21.07
N ILE A 277 13.80 -13.16 22.16
CA ILE A 277 14.13 -12.64 23.50
C ILE A 277 15.44 -13.26 23.93
N VAL A 278 16.34 -12.44 24.43
CA VAL A 278 17.62 -12.84 25.01
C VAL A 278 17.63 -12.47 26.48
N GLY A 279 18.11 -13.38 27.33
CA GLY A 279 18.25 -13.15 28.77
C GLY A 279 19.13 -14.18 29.46
N SER A 280 19.37 -13.96 30.76
CA SER A 280 20.05 -14.93 31.63
C SER A 280 19.20 -16.20 31.80
N ASN A 281 19.79 -17.37 31.56
CA ASN A 281 19.11 -18.67 31.72
C ASN A 281 18.59 -18.86 33.15
N ASN A 282 19.43 -18.61 34.16
CA ASN A 282 19.09 -18.89 35.57
C ASN A 282 18.12 -17.87 36.20
N GLY A 283 17.63 -16.89 35.44
CA GLY A 283 16.83 -15.79 35.95
C GLY A 283 15.55 -15.58 35.15
N SER A 284 15.48 -14.43 34.49
CA SER A 284 14.28 -13.91 33.84
C SER A 284 13.71 -14.80 32.74
N LEU A 285 14.58 -15.49 31.98
CA LEU A 285 14.15 -16.28 30.82
C LEU A 285 13.53 -17.62 31.23
N ALA A 286 14.10 -18.34 32.20
CA ALA A 286 13.49 -19.56 32.74
C ALA A 286 12.10 -19.28 33.34
N LYS A 287 11.96 -18.15 34.05
CA LYS A 287 10.65 -17.72 34.56
C LYS A 287 9.66 -17.43 33.44
N LEU A 288 10.11 -16.80 32.36
CA LEU A 288 9.31 -16.56 31.17
C LEU A 288 8.85 -17.85 30.47
N GLN A 289 9.73 -18.84 30.35
CA GLN A 289 9.42 -20.16 29.80
C GLN A 289 8.32 -20.87 30.59
N SER A 290 8.31 -20.72 31.91
CA SER A 290 7.24 -21.29 32.75
C SER A 290 5.87 -20.69 32.45
N VAL A 291 5.81 -19.38 32.15
CA VAL A 291 4.59 -18.66 31.76
C VAL A 291 4.10 -19.06 30.38
N LEU A 292 5.00 -19.36 29.46
CA LEU A 292 4.66 -19.80 28.10
C LEU A 292 4.00 -21.18 28.04
N ARG A 293 4.03 -21.95 29.14
CA ARG A 293 3.21 -23.17 29.27
C ARG A 293 1.72 -22.86 29.46
N THR A 294 1.36 -21.59 29.65
CA THR A 294 -0.04 -21.17 29.62
C THR A 294 -0.48 -20.94 28.18
N ASP A 295 -1.74 -21.26 27.83
CA ASP A 295 -2.30 -21.05 26.48
C ASP A 295 -2.41 -19.58 26.05
N LYS A 296 -1.86 -18.64 26.83
CA LYS A 296 -1.95 -17.20 26.55
C LYS A 296 -0.70 -16.74 25.79
N PRO A 297 -0.85 -16.04 24.65
CA PRO A 297 0.29 -15.53 23.91
C PRO A 297 1.05 -14.50 24.75
N LEU A 298 2.37 -14.60 24.74
CA LEU A 298 3.26 -13.67 25.45
C LEU A 298 3.31 -12.29 24.79
N PHE A 299 3.29 -12.30 23.46
CA PHE A 299 3.30 -11.12 22.62
C PHE A 299 2.10 -11.11 21.70
N ARG A 300 1.67 -9.89 21.39
CA ARG A 300 0.80 -9.62 20.27
C ARG A 300 1.49 -8.63 19.36
N VAL A 301 1.39 -8.91 18.06
CA VAL A 301 1.83 -7.99 17.02
C VAL A 301 0.58 -7.63 16.24
N HIS A 302 0.21 -6.35 16.28
CA HIS A 302 -0.92 -5.80 15.60
C HIS A 302 -0.46 -5.03 14.36
N PHE A 303 -1.19 -5.17 13.27
CA PHE A 303 -1.04 -4.31 12.11
C PHE A 303 -2.03 -3.17 12.27
N LEU A 304 -1.56 -1.94 12.39
CA LEU A 304 -2.39 -0.77 12.62
C LEU A 304 -2.37 0.14 11.39
N ARG A 305 -3.48 0.81 11.13
CA ARG A 305 -3.57 1.91 10.18
C ARG A 305 -3.79 3.22 10.91
N GLN A 306 -2.97 4.21 10.56
CA GLN A 306 -3.17 5.60 10.91
C GLN A 306 -3.94 6.31 9.80
N VAL A 307 -4.97 7.06 10.18
CA VAL A 307 -5.55 8.11 9.36
C VAL A 307 -5.18 9.44 9.99
N ALA A 308 -4.27 10.17 9.33
CA ALA A 308 -3.85 11.49 9.77
C ALA A 308 -4.47 12.56 8.87
N ILE A 309 -5.12 13.55 9.47
CA ILE A 309 -5.71 14.70 8.81
C ILE A 309 -4.93 15.94 9.26
N ASN A 310 -4.48 16.75 8.30
CA ASN A 310 -3.72 17.98 8.55
C ASN A 310 -4.46 19.17 7.94
N LYS A 311 -4.66 20.22 8.75
CA LYS A 311 -5.26 21.48 8.33
C LYS A 311 -4.50 22.64 8.96
N ASN A 312 -3.83 23.45 8.13
CA ASN A 312 -3.10 24.64 8.56
C ASN A 312 -2.10 24.35 9.70
N GLY A 313 -1.38 23.23 9.62
CA GLY A 313 -0.41 22.79 10.64
C GLY A 313 -1.02 22.03 11.82
N ASN A 314 -2.34 22.07 12.01
CA ASN A 314 -3.02 21.26 13.02
C ASN A 314 -3.21 19.84 12.50
N LYS A 315 -2.62 18.88 13.21
CA LYS A 315 -2.64 17.46 12.86
C LYS A 315 -3.50 16.68 13.84
N SER A 316 -4.54 16.01 13.33
CA SER A 316 -5.31 14.98 14.05
C SER A 316 -4.97 13.61 13.49
N ALA A 317 -4.88 12.59 14.33
CA ALA A 317 -4.70 11.23 13.84
C ALA A 317 -5.46 10.21 14.67
N VAL A 318 -6.05 9.23 13.99
CA VAL A 318 -6.70 8.07 14.60
C VAL A 318 -6.03 6.80 14.10
N HIS A 319 -6.00 5.78 14.97
CA HIS A 319 -5.46 4.47 14.66
C HIS A 319 -6.57 3.43 14.72
N PHE A 320 -6.54 2.43 13.85
CA PHE A 320 -7.41 1.27 13.93
C PHE A 320 -6.68 0.00 13.49
N PRO A 321 -7.05 -1.18 14.03
CA PRO A 321 -6.41 -2.44 13.67
C PRO A 321 -6.81 -2.91 12.28
N LEU A 322 -5.83 -3.40 11.53
CA LEU A 322 -5.96 -4.08 10.24
C LEU A 322 -5.86 -5.61 10.36
N GLY A 323 -5.24 -6.11 11.43
CA GLY A 323 -5.06 -7.53 11.69
C GLY A 323 -4.16 -7.79 12.90
N GLU A 324 -4.14 -9.03 13.36
CA GLU A 324 -3.25 -9.52 14.42
C GLU A 324 -2.39 -10.67 13.87
N ALA A 325 -1.10 -10.66 14.21
CA ALA A 325 -0.19 -11.70 13.77
C ALA A 325 -0.47 -13.04 14.46
N LYS A 326 -0.20 -14.12 13.73
CA LYS A 326 -0.04 -15.44 14.32
C LYS A 326 1.44 -15.68 14.59
N LEU A 327 1.77 -16.03 15.83
CA LEU A 327 3.13 -16.34 16.28
C LEU A 327 3.25 -17.84 16.53
N SER A 328 4.33 -18.43 16.03
CA SER A 328 4.68 -19.82 16.25
C SER A 328 6.03 -19.88 16.98
N PRO A 329 6.13 -20.55 18.14
CA PRO A 329 7.40 -20.74 18.81
C PRO A 329 8.32 -21.61 17.94
N MET A 330 9.59 -21.25 17.87
CA MET A 330 10.61 -22.02 17.18
C MET A 330 11.33 -22.93 18.19
N PRO A 331 11.67 -24.18 17.81
CA PRO A 331 12.48 -25.03 18.66
C PRO A 331 13.84 -24.36 18.94
N PRO A 332 14.43 -24.58 20.12
CA PRO A 332 15.80 -24.15 20.39
C PRO A 332 16.73 -24.71 19.32
N VAL A 333 17.57 -23.86 18.73
CA VAL A 333 18.56 -24.30 17.75
C VAL A 333 19.68 -25.01 18.51
N GLU A 334 19.59 -26.34 18.58
CA GLU A 334 20.67 -27.17 19.13
C GLU A 334 21.93 -26.96 18.28
N GLY A 335 23.04 -26.56 18.92
CA GLY A 335 24.32 -26.43 18.24
C GLY A 335 24.61 -25.09 17.56
N ALA A 336 23.79 -24.04 17.76
CA ALA A 336 24.22 -22.69 17.42
C ALA A 336 25.45 -22.35 18.28
N LEU A 337 26.63 -22.42 17.66
CA LEU A 337 27.93 -22.04 18.21
C LEU A 337 27.74 -20.84 19.13
N SER A 338 27.88 -21.04 20.44
CA SER A 338 28.13 -19.97 21.39
C SER A 338 29.21 -19.12 20.74
N LEU A 339 28.85 -17.92 20.26
CA LEU A 339 29.77 -17.07 19.50
C LEU A 339 31.07 -16.98 20.30
N LEU A 340 32.12 -17.65 19.81
CA LEU A 340 33.39 -17.89 20.49
C LEU A 340 34.23 -16.61 20.68
N GLY A 341 33.60 -15.45 20.62
CA GLY A 341 34.22 -14.14 20.58
C GLY A 341 33.69 -13.23 21.67
N GLN A 342 33.91 -13.59 22.94
CA GLN A 342 34.17 -12.63 24.02
C GLN A 342 34.73 -13.40 25.22
N GLY A 343 36.00 -13.16 25.55
CA GLY A 343 36.85 -14.04 26.34
C GLY A 343 36.35 -14.36 27.75
N ASN A 344 36.57 -15.62 28.16
CA ASN A 344 36.84 -16.14 29.50
C ASN A 344 36.15 -15.52 30.74
N GLN A 345 34.98 -14.90 30.61
CA GLN A 345 34.12 -14.66 31.78
C GLN A 345 33.24 -15.90 32.01
N LEU A 346 33.78 -16.78 32.84
CA LEU A 346 33.11 -17.93 33.42
C LEU A 346 31.80 -17.47 34.08
N GLY A 347 30.63 -17.83 33.54
CA GLY A 347 29.46 -18.06 34.41
C GLY A 347 28.05 -17.69 33.96
N GLN A 348 27.81 -17.00 32.85
CA GLN A 348 26.43 -16.69 32.43
C GLN A 348 26.15 -17.15 31.00
N LYS A 349 25.59 -18.36 30.88
CA LYS A 349 25.01 -18.86 29.63
C LYS A 349 23.76 -18.02 29.31
N GLN A 350 23.87 -17.13 28.34
CA GLN A 350 22.70 -16.47 27.77
C GLN A 350 21.89 -17.49 26.98
N GLU A 351 20.57 -17.43 27.15
CA GLU A 351 19.64 -18.22 26.36
C GLU A 351 18.74 -17.30 25.54
N ASN A 352 18.18 -17.87 24.48
CA ASN A 352 17.24 -17.16 23.63
C ASN A 352 15.96 -17.95 23.44
N MET A 353 14.87 -17.22 23.24
CA MET A 353 13.57 -17.75 22.84
C MET A 353 13.19 -17.11 21.52
N ASN A 354 12.74 -17.91 20.57
CA ASN A 354 12.53 -17.50 19.20
C ASN A 354 11.08 -17.78 18.77
N TRP A 355 10.48 -16.83 18.05
CA TRP A 355 9.17 -16.98 17.43
C TRP A 355 9.21 -16.48 15.99
N GLU A 356 8.61 -17.25 15.10
CA GLU A 356 8.31 -16.79 13.75
C GLU A 356 6.85 -16.37 13.67
N GLY A 357 6.58 -15.30 12.91
CA GLY A 357 5.24 -14.79 12.74
C GLY A 357 4.98 -14.35 11.31
N LYS A 358 3.70 -14.37 10.94
CA LYS A 358 3.20 -13.76 9.71
C LYS A 358 2.01 -12.87 10.07
N ILE A 359 1.97 -11.69 9.48
CA ILE A 359 0.85 -10.76 9.63
C ILE A 359 0.34 -10.30 8.27
N ARG A 360 -0.97 -10.20 8.12
CA ARG A 360 -1.64 -9.79 6.88
C ARG A 360 -2.75 -8.79 7.19
N CYS A 361 -3.15 -8.00 6.20
CA CYS A 361 -4.36 -7.19 6.31
C CYS A 361 -5.58 -8.11 6.22
N GLU A 362 -6.46 -8.10 7.23
CA GLU A 362 -7.65 -8.95 7.28
C GLU A 362 -8.92 -8.21 6.80
N LEU A 363 -8.88 -6.88 6.75
CA LEU A 363 -10.02 -6.05 6.33
C LEU A 363 -10.03 -5.82 4.81
N GLU A 364 -10.75 -6.69 4.08
CA GLU A 364 -10.87 -6.62 2.61
C GLU A 364 -11.54 -5.33 2.12
N GLU A 365 -12.59 -4.86 2.80
CA GLU A 365 -13.35 -3.66 2.41
C GLU A 365 -12.55 -2.35 2.56
N LYS A 366 -11.39 -2.39 3.24
CA LYS A 366 -10.54 -1.21 3.52
C LYS A 366 -9.18 -1.33 2.85
N LEU A 367 -9.04 -2.11 1.79
CA LEU A 367 -7.77 -2.33 1.08
C LEU A 367 -7.36 -1.14 0.20
N ALA A 368 -6.97 -0.02 0.82
CA ALA A 368 -6.23 1.05 0.15
C ALA A 368 -4.75 1.02 0.52
N PRO A 369 -3.83 1.28 -0.43
CA PRO A 369 -2.41 1.42 -0.13
C PRO A 369 -2.16 2.64 0.76
N SER A 370 -1.02 2.66 1.45
CA SER A 370 -0.56 3.86 2.15
C SER A 370 -0.34 5.01 1.16
N PHE A 371 -0.73 6.22 1.53
CA PHE A 371 -0.52 7.42 0.71
C PHE A 371 -0.39 8.66 1.59
N ASN A 372 0.17 9.73 1.03
CA ASN A 372 0.24 11.04 1.66
C ASN A 372 -0.11 12.12 0.63
N ALA A 373 -1.26 12.77 0.82
CA ALA A 373 -1.78 13.83 -0.03
C ALA A 373 -1.72 15.20 0.67
N GLY A 374 -0.85 15.36 1.67
CA GLY A 374 -0.70 16.59 2.46
C GLY A 374 -1.82 16.77 3.49
N ILE A 375 -3.05 16.81 3.02
CA ILE A 375 -4.28 16.98 3.81
C ILE A 375 -4.64 15.69 4.56
N VAL A 376 -4.56 14.57 3.85
CA VAL A 376 -4.81 13.23 4.38
C VAL A 376 -3.58 12.38 4.15
N ALA A 377 -3.14 11.68 5.19
CA ALA A 377 -2.14 10.64 5.10
C ALA A 377 -2.66 9.34 5.71
N ILE A 378 -2.57 8.28 4.92
CA ILE A 378 -2.87 6.92 5.33
C ILE A 378 -1.55 6.19 5.45
N THR A 379 -1.24 5.70 6.64
CA THR A 379 0.02 4.99 6.92
C THR A 379 -0.29 3.72 7.68
N ALA A 380 0.36 2.62 7.33
CA ALA A 380 0.25 1.38 8.06
C ALA A 380 1.53 1.16 8.87
N PHE A 381 1.42 0.53 10.04
CA PHE A 381 2.59 0.21 10.88
C PHE A 381 2.35 -1.04 11.70
N LEU A 382 3.44 -1.72 12.06
CA LEU A 382 3.41 -2.83 13.00
C LEU A 382 3.59 -2.30 14.42
N ASN A 383 2.62 -2.62 15.27
CA ASN A 383 2.64 -2.29 16.69
C ASN A 383 2.79 -3.57 17.50
N ARG A 384 3.70 -3.57 18.47
CA ARG A 384 3.92 -4.71 19.37
C ARG A 384 3.40 -4.36 20.77
N SER A 385 2.81 -5.33 21.43
CA SER A 385 2.38 -5.20 22.83
C SER A 385 2.64 -6.49 23.59
N THR A 386 3.11 -6.35 24.82
CA THR A 386 3.19 -7.45 25.79
C THR A 386 1.82 -7.68 26.42
N THR A 387 1.42 -8.94 26.61
CA THR A 387 0.13 -9.26 27.25
C THR A 387 0.28 -10.08 28.53
N GLY A 388 -0.74 -10.00 29.38
CA GLY A 388 -0.86 -10.80 30.60
C GLY A 388 0.31 -10.61 31.56
N ILE A 389 0.84 -11.74 32.05
CA ILE A 389 1.84 -11.78 33.11
C ILE A 389 3.12 -11.00 32.74
N LEU A 390 3.51 -10.94 31.46
CA LEU A 390 4.67 -10.17 31.05
C LEU A 390 4.45 -8.67 31.24
N SER A 391 3.25 -8.18 30.92
CA SER A 391 2.88 -6.77 31.15
C SER A 391 2.75 -6.43 32.63
N ASP A 392 2.53 -7.41 33.50
CA ASP A 392 2.51 -7.22 34.95
C ASP A 392 3.92 -7.10 35.53
N TRP A 393 4.85 -7.91 35.02
CA TRP A 393 6.21 -8.01 35.55
C TRP A 393 7.19 -7.03 34.92
N TYR A 394 6.98 -6.65 33.67
CA TYR A 394 7.92 -5.83 32.92
C TYR A 394 7.23 -4.62 32.29
N GLN A 395 8.01 -3.57 32.09
CA GLN A 395 7.63 -2.43 31.26
C GLN A 395 8.56 -2.41 30.04
N MET A 396 7.95 -2.39 28.86
CA MET A 396 8.70 -2.21 27.63
C MET A 396 8.98 -0.70 27.48
N HIS A 397 10.24 -0.30 27.63
CA HIS A 397 10.64 1.05 27.28
C HIS A 397 10.54 1.18 25.76
N ASN A 398 9.60 2.01 25.32
CA ASN A 398 9.43 2.32 23.93
C ASN A 398 10.17 3.64 23.71
N ASP A 399 11.32 3.61 23.05
CA ASP A 399 12.14 4.80 22.76
C ASP A 399 11.48 5.73 21.70
N GLY A 400 10.15 5.68 21.56
CA GLY A 400 9.37 6.54 20.68
C GLY A 400 9.29 6.08 19.21
N GLU A 401 9.98 5.01 18.82
CA GLU A 401 10.00 4.58 17.41
C GLU A 401 8.72 3.82 17.02
N LYS A 402 7.87 4.47 16.22
CA LYS A 402 6.78 3.84 15.44
C LYS A 402 7.30 3.58 14.02
N TYR A 403 7.20 2.35 13.53
CA TYR A 403 7.76 1.97 12.22
C TYR A 403 6.74 2.07 11.11
N ARG A 404 7.03 2.91 10.11
CA ARG A 404 6.20 3.09 8.92
C ARG A 404 6.41 2.00 7.87
#